data_AF-A0A7X9JL29-F1
#
_entry.id   AF-A0A7X9JL29-F1
#
_cell.length_a   1.000
_cell.length_b   1.000
_cell.length_c   1.000
_cell.angle_alpha   90.00
_cell.angle_beta   90.00
_cell.angle_gamma   90.00
#
_symmetry.space_group_name_H-M   'P 1'
#
loop_
_entity.id
_entity.type
_entity.pdbx_description
1 polymer ?
#
loop_
_entity_poly.entity_id
_entity_poly.type
_entity_poly.pdbx_seq_one_letter_code
_entity_poly.pdbx_strand_id
1 'polypeptide(L)'
;MNILSELNSRELATLIWLGIFSIWAINNSHIRVSIINLIKSFFNKKIVFLFLIFTCSIISSILLLRQIHFWDLSALKDTIFWYLGSALVTFINLNDALQNKDFFKNIIFDNLKFVIIIEFINNLYTFSFPIEMVLLPIICLIVMLDAFAEIKPEYEKVKRFLDALLGVFGICLIVYTFRNITIDFQNFASLKNLRDFLLPIFLSIMLLPCIYFIVLYIQYEHIFMLIDFANKDKKISKSLKKKIFISCNINLSRLVQISRNVGFSKLERIEDIDSWFEQTSYIK
;
A
#
# COMPACT_ATOMS: atom_id res chain seq x y z
N MET A 1 -20.24 3.44 -26.34
CA MET A 1 -19.15 2.51 -26.02
C MET A 1 -19.61 1.68 -24.83
N ASN A 2 -20.08 0.46 -25.07
CA ASN A 2 -20.61 -0.41 -24.02
C ASN A 2 -19.44 -0.99 -23.25
N ILE A 3 -19.17 -0.48 -22.04
CA ILE A 3 -18.06 -0.95 -21.20
C ILE A 3 -18.17 -2.48 -20.94
N LEU A 4 -19.39 -3.02 -20.93
CA LEU A 4 -19.66 -4.46 -20.75
C LEU A 4 -19.18 -5.35 -21.90
N SER A 5 -19.03 -4.83 -23.13
CA SER A 5 -18.59 -5.64 -24.28
C SER A 5 -17.07 -5.77 -24.41
N GLU A 6 -16.30 -4.99 -23.64
CA GLU A 6 -14.83 -5.06 -23.60
C GLU A 6 -14.32 -5.92 -22.43
N LEU A 7 -15.22 -6.42 -21.58
CA LEU A 7 -14.87 -7.24 -20.43
C LEU A 7 -14.66 -8.69 -20.84
N ASN A 8 -13.56 -9.26 -20.36
CA ASN A 8 -13.32 -10.68 -20.54
C ASN A 8 -14.06 -11.53 -19.49
N SER A 9 -14.21 -12.84 -19.73
CA SER A 9 -14.90 -13.82 -18.87
C SER A 9 -14.52 -13.70 -17.39
N ARG A 10 -13.23 -13.46 -17.10
CA ARG A 10 -12.73 -13.27 -15.74
C ARG A 10 -13.21 -11.97 -15.10
N GLU A 11 -13.20 -10.88 -15.83
CA GLU A 11 -13.62 -9.56 -15.33
C GLU A 11 -15.11 -9.55 -15.04
N LEU A 12 -15.89 -10.19 -15.91
CA LEU A 12 -17.31 -10.40 -15.70
C LEU A 12 -17.56 -11.25 -14.45
N ALA A 13 -16.84 -12.36 -14.28
CA ALA A 13 -16.95 -13.20 -13.08
C ALA A 13 -16.54 -12.44 -11.80
N THR A 14 -15.49 -11.64 -11.86
CA THR A 14 -15.01 -10.81 -10.74
C THR A 14 -16.06 -9.78 -10.34
N LEU A 15 -16.67 -9.08 -11.31
CA LEU A 15 -17.74 -8.11 -11.04
C LEU A 15 -18.98 -8.76 -10.45
N ILE A 16 -19.38 -9.93 -10.95
CA ILE A 16 -20.53 -10.68 -10.42
C ILE A 16 -20.27 -11.08 -8.96
N TRP A 17 -19.12 -11.67 -8.66
CA TRP A 17 -18.78 -12.08 -7.30
C TRP A 17 -18.60 -10.89 -6.35
N LEU A 18 -18.00 -9.79 -6.80
CA LEU A 18 -17.94 -8.54 -6.04
C LEU A 18 -19.35 -8.01 -5.73
N GLY A 19 -20.27 -8.05 -6.69
CA GLY A 19 -21.66 -7.68 -6.49
C GLY A 19 -22.36 -8.57 -5.45
N ILE A 20 -22.25 -9.90 -5.59
CA ILE A 20 -22.81 -10.87 -4.64
C ILE A 20 -22.26 -10.64 -3.23
N PHE A 21 -20.94 -10.50 -3.10
CA PHE A 21 -20.30 -10.25 -1.81
C PHE A 21 -20.72 -8.92 -1.20
N SER A 22 -20.84 -7.87 -2.01
CA SER A 22 -21.28 -6.54 -1.55
C SER A 22 -22.72 -6.58 -1.03
N ILE A 23 -23.63 -7.25 -1.75
CA ILE A 23 -25.03 -7.43 -1.31
C ILE A 23 -25.08 -8.20 0.01
N TRP A 24 -24.34 -9.31 0.11
CA TRP A 24 -24.24 -10.09 1.34
C TRP A 24 -23.69 -9.27 2.51
N ALA A 25 -22.62 -8.51 2.28
CA ALA A 25 -21.96 -7.68 3.29
C ALA A 25 -22.88 -6.57 3.83
N ILE A 26 -23.67 -5.93 2.96
CA ILE A 26 -24.62 -4.88 3.35
C ILE A 26 -25.83 -5.46 4.10
N ASN A 27 -26.24 -6.69 3.77
CA ASN A 27 -27.34 -7.37 4.45
C ASN A 27 -26.96 -7.87 5.86
N ASN A 28 -25.68 -8.09 6.14
CA ASN A 28 -25.21 -8.44 7.47
C ASN A 28 -25.05 -7.19 8.34
N SER A 29 -25.82 -7.09 9.43
CA SER A 29 -25.84 -5.90 10.30
C SER A 29 -24.48 -5.59 10.92
N HIS A 30 -23.71 -6.61 11.31
CA HIS A 30 -22.38 -6.43 11.90
C HIS A 30 -21.40 -5.88 10.86
N ILE A 31 -21.35 -6.50 9.68
CA ILE A 31 -20.45 -6.08 8.60
C ILE A 31 -20.81 -4.68 8.12
N ARG A 32 -22.10 -4.38 7.94
CA ARG A 32 -22.57 -3.04 7.56
C ARG A 32 -22.12 -1.97 8.56
N VAL A 33 -22.25 -2.23 9.86
CA VAL A 33 -21.78 -1.28 10.89
C VAL A 33 -20.26 -1.11 10.83
N SER A 34 -19.50 -2.18 10.65
CA SER A 34 -18.05 -2.11 10.46
C SER A 34 -17.67 -1.30 9.22
N ILE A 35 -18.32 -1.52 8.07
CA ILE A 35 -18.09 -0.75 6.83
C ILE A 35 -18.40 0.73 7.05
N ILE A 36 -19.53 1.06 7.67
CA ILE A 36 -19.89 2.46 7.96
C ILE A 36 -18.87 3.11 8.90
N ASN A 37 -18.38 2.40 9.90
CA ASN A 37 -17.37 2.91 10.83
C ASN A 37 -16.01 3.12 10.14
N LEU A 38 -15.63 2.22 9.22
CA LEU A 38 -14.44 2.39 8.39
C LEU A 38 -14.56 3.62 7.50
N ILE A 39 -15.69 3.78 6.80
CA ILE A 39 -15.96 4.95 5.96
C ILE A 39 -15.91 6.23 6.81
N LYS A 40 -16.62 6.28 7.95
CA LYS A 40 -16.60 7.45 8.85
C LYS A 40 -15.20 7.80 9.34
N SER A 41 -14.40 6.79 9.69
CA SER A 41 -13.01 6.98 10.11
C SER A 41 -12.16 7.56 8.97
N PHE A 42 -12.34 7.06 7.75
CA PHE A 42 -11.63 7.54 6.57
C PHE A 42 -11.95 9.01 6.23
N PHE A 43 -13.19 9.45 6.51
CA PHE A 43 -13.64 10.83 6.28
C PHE A 43 -13.18 11.85 7.34
N ASN A 44 -12.21 11.51 8.19
CA ASN A 44 -11.52 12.51 9.01
C ASN A 44 -10.79 13.52 8.09
N LYS A 45 -10.97 14.82 8.33
CA LYS A 45 -10.37 15.91 7.54
C LYS A 45 -8.87 15.72 7.28
N LYS A 46 -8.12 15.20 8.27
CA LYS A 46 -6.68 14.93 8.13
C LYS A 46 -6.38 13.76 7.19
N ILE A 47 -7.12 12.66 7.32
CA ILE A 47 -6.96 11.48 6.46
C ILE A 47 -7.35 11.84 5.03
N VAL A 48 -8.47 12.53 4.83
CA VAL A 48 -8.90 13.01 3.50
C VAL A 48 -7.85 13.92 2.88
N PHE A 49 -7.26 14.84 3.65
CA PHE A 49 -6.21 15.73 3.15
C PHE A 49 -4.97 14.95 2.69
N LEU A 50 -4.47 14.00 3.48
CA LEU A 50 -3.34 13.15 3.10
C LEU A 50 -3.67 12.26 1.89
N PHE A 51 -4.89 11.74 1.82
CA PHE A 51 -5.37 10.94 0.70
C PHE A 51 -5.44 11.75 -0.61
N LEU A 52 -5.85 13.02 -0.54
CA LEU A 52 -5.85 13.92 -1.69
C LEU A 52 -4.43 14.22 -2.18
N ILE A 53 -3.49 14.50 -1.27
CA ILE A 53 -2.07 14.68 -1.63
C ILE A 53 -1.52 13.41 -2.30
N PHE A 54 -1.80 12.25 -1.70
CA PHE A 54 -1.39 10.95 -2.21
C PHE A 54 -1.94 10.71 -3.64
N THR A 55 -3.24 10.91 -3.84
CA THR A 55 -3.89 10.74 -5.16
C THR A 55 -3.37 11.75 -6.18
N CYS A 56 -3.15 13.00 -5.77
CA CYS A 56 -2.58 14.04 -6.61
C CYS A 56 -1.16 13.69 -7.08
N SER A 57 -0.35 13.07 -6.22
CA SER A 57 1.00 12.62 -6.59
C SER A 57 0.99 11.52 -7.67
N ILE A 58 -0.01 10.63 -7.62
CA ILE A 58 -0.21 9.59 -8.64
C ILE A 58 -0.65 10.23 -9.95
N ILE A 59 -1.61 11.16 -9.92
CA ILE A 59 -2.04 11.91 -11.11
C ILE A 59 -0.84 12.66 -11.72
N SER A 60 -0.03 13.32 -10.88
CA SER A 60 1.18 14.01 -11.34
C SER A 60 2.18 13.03 -11.98
N SER A 61 2.36 11.84 -11.43
CA SER A 61 3.22 10.79 -12.00
C SER A 61 2.71 10.33 -13.36
N ILE A 62 1.40 10.09 -13.50
CA ILE A 62 0.77 9.74 -14.79
C ILE A 62 0.98 10.85 -15.82
N LEU A 63 0.81 12.12 -15.42
CA LEU A 63 1.03 13.26 -16.32
C LEU A 63 2.48 13.36 -16.79
N LEU A 64 3.46 13.10 -15.91
CA LEU A 64 4.88 13.05 -16.26
C LEU A 64 5.18 11.88 -17.22
N LEU A 65 4.67 10.68 -16.94
CA LEU A 65 4.83 9.52 -17.82
C LEU A 65 4.19 9.75 -19.20
N ARG A 66 3.06 10.48 -19.25
CA ARG A 66 2.43 10.88 -20.51
C ARG A 66 3.31 11.84 -21.32
N GLN A 67 4.02 12.77 -20.68
CA GLN A 67 4.91 13.70 -21.37
C GLN A 67 6.08 13.00 -22.07
N ILE A 68 6.57 11.90 -21.50
CA ILE A 68 7.65 11.10 -22.08
C ILE A 68 7.13 9.95 -22.98
N HIS A 69 5.84 9.98 -23.35
CA HIS A 69 5.16 8.95 -24.15
C HIS A 69 5.18 7.52 -23.55
N PHE A 70 5.44 7.43 -22.24
CA PHE A 70 5.44 6.17 -21.50
C PHE A 70 4.05 5.78 -20.98
N TRP A 71 3.09 6.71 -20.97
CA TRP A 71 1.69 6.43 -20.62
C TRP A 71 0.74 6.98 -21.68
N ASP A 72 -0.24 6.17 -22.08
CA ASP A 72 -1.38 6.58 -22.91
C ASP A 72 -2.68 5.93 -22.40
N LEU A 73 -3.80 6.20 -23.07
CA LEU A 73 -5.11 5.70 -22.66
C LEU A 73 -5.21 4.17 -22.66
N SER A 74 -4.35 3.44 -23.38
CA SER A 74 -4.40 1.96 -23.34
C SER A 74 -3.96 1.42 -21.98
N ALA A 75 -3.11 2.16 -21.27
CA ALA A 75 -2.60 1.79 -19.95
C ALA A 75 -3.53 2.20 -18.78
N LEU A 76 -4.67 2.84 -19.08
CA LEU A 76 -5.60 3.31 -18.05
C LEU A 76 -6.12 2.17 -17.19
N LYS A 77 -6.46 1.04 -17.81
CA LYS A 77 -6.98 -0.15 -17.13
C LYS A 77 -5.97 -0.69 -16.13
N ASP A 78 -4.72 -0.87 -16.54
CA ASP A 78 -3.64 -1.36 -15.68
C ASP A 78 -3.33 -0.37 -14.54
N THR A 79 -3.41 0.93 -14.83
CA THR A 79 -3.25 1.98 -13.81
C THR A 79 -4.34 1.93 -12.75
N ILE A 80 -5.60 1.68 -13.13
CA ILE A 80 -6.72 1.53 -12.18
C ILE A 80 -6.52 0.28 -11.32
N PHE A 81 -6.15 -0.86 -11.93
CA PHE A 81 -5.87 -2.08 -11.18
C PHE A 81 -4.71 -1.90 -10.19
N TRP A 82 -3.61 -1.29 -10.63
CA TRP A 82 -2.48 -0.95 -9.76
C TRP A 82 -2.87 0.01 -8.63
N TYR A 83 -3.66 1.04 -8.95
CA TYR A 83 -4.12 2.01 -7.95
C TYR A 83 -4.95 1.33 -6.87
N LEU A 84 -5.96 0.54 -7.26
CA LEU A 84 -6.87 -0.12 -6.32
C LEU A 84 -6.19 -1.24 -5.52
N GLY A 85 -5.35 -2.05 -6.17
CA GLY A 85 -4.75 -3.22 -5.55
C GLY A 85 -3.47 -2.95 -4.78
N SER A 86 -2.69 -1.94 -5.18
CA SER A 86 -1.40 -1.68 -4.55
C SER A 86 -1.28 -0.29 -3.93
N ALA A 87 -1.64 0.77 -4.67
CA ALA A 87 -1.49 2.13 -4.14
C ALA A 87 -2.40 2.36 -2.92
N LEU A 88 -3.67 1.92 -2.97
CA LEU A 88 -4.58 2.01 -1.84
C LEU A 88 -4.11 1.20 -0.63
N VAL A 89 -3.64 -0.03 -0.85
CA VAL A 89 -3.11 -0.87 0.24
C VAL A 89 -1.90 -0.19 0.90
N THR A 90 -1.01 0.37 0.09
CA THR A 90 0.14 1.15 0.58
C THR A 90 -0.31 2.36 1.40
N PHE A 91 -1.36 3.07 0.98
CA PHE A 91 -1.91 4.21 1.71
C PHE A 91 -2.49 3.80 3.08
N ILE A 92 -3.22 2.68 3.13
CA ILE A 92 -3.81 2.17 4.38
C ILE A 92 -2.71 1.78 5.39
N ASN A 93 -1.60 1.23 4.89
CA ASN A 93 -0.50 0.73 5.71
C ASN A 93 0.59 1.78 5.99
N LEU A 94 0.36 3.07 5.71
CA LEU A 94 1.38 4.12 5.92
C LEU A 94 1.90 4.21 7.36
N ASN A 95 1.08 3.86 8.35
CA ASN A 95 1.49 3.87 9.76
C ASN A 95 2.51 2.76 10.07
N ASP A 96 2.52 1.67 9.31
CA ASP A 96 3.47 0.56 9.51
C ASP A 96 4.91 0.99 9.20
N ALA A 97 5.07 2.03 8.37
CA ALA A 97 6.37 2.66 8.08
C ALA A 97 7.07 3.19 9.34
N LEU A 98 6.31 3.53 10.38
CA LEU A 98 6.85 4.01 11.66
C LEU A 98 7.43 2.88 12.51
N GLN A 99 7.01 1.63 12.25
CA GLN A 99 7.40 0.44 13.01
C GLN A 99 8.43 -0.40 12.25
N ASN A 100 8.25 -0.53 10.94
CA ASN A 100 9.02 -1.41 10.07
C ASN A 100 10.10 -0.66 9.26
N LYS A 101 11.37 -1.02 9.48
CA LYS A 101 12.52 -0.42 8.76
C LYS A 101 12.54 -0.76 7.28
N ASP A 102 11.98 -1.90 6.90
CA ASP A 102 11.96 -2.39 5.52
C ASP A 102 10.72 -1.95 4.75
N PHE A 103 9.86 -1.09 5.31
CA PHE A 103 8.58 -0.68 4.70
C PHE A 103 8.73 -0.17 3.26
N PHE A 104 9.65 0.78 3.01
CA PHE A 104 9.86 1.34 1.67
C PHE A 104 10.40 0.32 0.67
N LYS A 105 11.23 -0.62 1.15
CA LYS A 105 11.73 -1.72 0.34
C LYS A 105 10.59 -2.68 0.00
N ASN A 106 9.76 -3.02 0.99
CA ASN A 106 8.62 -3.91 0.82
C ASN A 106 7.60 -3.34 -0.15
N ILE A 107 7.36 -2.02 -0.18
CA ILE A 107 6.52 -1.40 -1.21
C ILE A 107 6.98 -1.82 -2.61
N ILE A 108 8.28 -1.76 -2.92
CA ILE A 108 8.79 -2.14 -4.24
C ILE A 108 8.54 -3.64 -4.51
N PHE A 109 8.89 -4.51 -3.56
CA PHE A 109 8.73 -5.96 -3.73
C PHE A 109 7.28 -6.41 -3.82
N ASP A 110 6.39 -5.84 -3.00
CA ASP A 110 4.97 -6.19 -2.98
C ASP A 110 4.26 -5.65 -4.23
N ASN A 111 4.66 -4.48 -4.72
CA ASN A 111 4.24 -3.99 -6.02
C ASN A 111 4.69 -4.93 -7.15
N LEU A 112 5.95 -5.36 -7.17
CA LEU A 112 6.44 -6.30 -8.18
C LEU A 112 5.66 -7.62 -8.18
N LYS A 113 5.39 -8.19 -7.00
CA LYS A 113 4.53 -9.37 -6.88
C LYS A 113 3.14 -9.11 -7.47
N PHE A 114 2.53 -7.98 -7.12
CA PHE A 114 1.21 -7.60 -7.62
C PHE A 114 1.18 -7.50 -9.15
N VAL A 115 2.21 -6.87 -9.75
CA VAL A 115 2.35 -6.75 -11.22
C VAL A 115 2.44 -8.11 -11.87
N ILE A 116 3.31 -8.99 -11.37
CA ILE A 116 3.49 -10.34 -11.91
C ILE A 116 2.17 -11.12 -11.84
N ILE A 117 1.41 -10.98 -10.75
CA ILE A 117 0.10 -11.62 -10.59
C ILE A 117 -0.91 -11.05 -11.60
N ILE A 118 -1.03 -9.72 -11.71
CA ILE A 118 -1.98 -9.08 -12.64
C ILE A 118 -1.63 -9.37 -14.09
N GLU A 119 -0.35 -9.27 -14.46
CA GLU A 119 0.10 -9.55 -15.81
C GLU A 119 -0.09 -11.03 -16.15
N PHE A 120 0.16 -11.95 -15.21
CA PHE A 120 -0.18 -13.36 -15.41
C PHE A 120 -1.69 -13.57 -15.57
N ILE A 121 -2.51 -12.89 -14.76
CA ILE A 121 -3.97 -12.94 -14.88
C ILE A 121 -4.40 -12.43 -16.27
N ASN A 122 -3.80 -11.36 -16.77
CA ASN A 122 -4.16 -10.77 -18.06
C ASN A 122 -3.60 -11.57 -19.25
N ASN A 123 -2.40 -12.17 -19.11
CA ASN A 123 -1.71 -12.93 -20.16
C ASN A 123 -2.01 -14.43 -20.18
N LEU A 124 -2.54 -15.00 -19.10
CA LEU A 124 -3.24 -16.28 -19.21
C LEU A 124 -4.47 -16.07 -20.08
N TYR A 125 -4.66 -16.97 -21.05
CA TYR A 125 -5.96 -17.13 -21.68
C TYR A 125 -7.01 -17.23 -20.57
N THR A 126 -7.91 -16.24 -20.53
CA THR A 126 -9.09 -16.31 -19.69
C THR A 126 -9.82 -17.59 -19.99
N PHE A 127 -10.14 -18.34 -18.94
CA PHE A 127 -10.93 -19.53 -19.10
C PHE A 127 -12.33 -19.15 -19.58
N SER A 128 -13.09 -20.14 -20.04
CA SER A 128 -14.50 -19.90 -20.34
C SER A 128 -15.21 -19.38 -19.09
N PHE A 129 -16.20 -18.51 -19.29
CA PHE A 129 -16.95 -17.88 -18.21
C PHE A 129 -17.42 -18.85 -17.09
N PRO A 130 -17.95 -20.07 -17.39
CA PRO A 130 -18.31 -21.02 -16.34
C PRO A 130 -17.13 -21.48 -15.47
N ILE A 131 -15.95 -21.65 -16.06
CA ILE A 131 -14.74 -22.05 -15.33
C ILE A 131 -14.28 -20.91 -14.42
N GLU A 132 -14.25 -19.67 -14.92
CA GLU A 132 -13.87 -18.48 -14.14
C GLU A 132 -14.81 -18.27 -12.95
N MET A 133 -16.12 -18.51 -13.12
CA MET A 133 -17.11 -18.40 -12.05
C MET A 133 -16.87 -19.38 -10.88
N VAL A 134 -16.29 -20.55 -11.14
CA VAL A 134 -15.94 -21.54 -10.11
C VAL A 134 -14.54 -21.32 -9.55
N LEU A 135 -13.59 -20.93 -10.40
CA LEU A 135 -12.19 -20.75 -10.01
C LEU A 135 -12.01 -19.57 -9.05
N LEU A 136 -12.68 -18.45 -9.31
CA LEU A 136 -12.55 -17.22 -8.52
C LEU A 136 -12.88 -17.39 -7.03
N PRO A 137 -14.02 -18.00 -6.62
CA PRO A 137 -14.30 -18.23 -5.21
C PRO A 137 -13.35 -19.23 -4.55
N ILE A 138 -12.81 -20.21 -5.28
CA ILE A 138 -11.80 -21.15 -4.76
C ILE A 138 -10.51 -20.41 -4.41
N ILE A 139 -10.01 -19.57 -5.32
CA ILE A 139 -8.82 -18.74 -5.07
C ILE A 139 -9.06 -17.79 -3.89
N CYS A 140 -10.22 -17.12 -3.87
CA CYS A 140 -10.59 -16.23 -2.76
C CYS A 140 -10.62 -16.96 -1.42
N LEU A 141 -11.15 -18.19 -1.38
CA LEU A 141 -11.18 -19.03 -0.18
C LEU A 141 -9.78 -19.41 0.28
N ILE A 142 -8.88 -19.79 -0.63
CA ILE A 142 -7.47 -20.09 -0.30
C ILE A 142 -6.79 -18.87 0.33
N VAL A 143 -6.94 -17.69 -0.27
CA VAL A 143 -6.36 -16.44 0.25
C VAL A 143 -6.96 -16.07 1.61
N MET A 144 -8.27 -16.23 1.80
CA MET A 144 -8.92 -15.98 3.10
C MET A 144 -8.43 -16.96 4.18
N LEU A 145 -8.25 -18.23 3.85
CA LEU A 145 -7.69 -19.22 4.78
C LEU A 145 -6.25 -18.88 5.15
N ASP A 146 -5.46 -18.42 4.19
CA ASP A 146 -4.08 -18.02 4.41
C ASP A 146 -3.98 -16.83 5.37
N ALA A 147 -4.75 -15.77 5.09
CA ALA A 147 -4.85 -14.60 5.96
C ALA A 147 -5.40 -14.97 7.36
N PHE A 148 -6.35 -15.90 7.46
CA PHE A 148 -6.86 -16.35 8.76
C PHE A 148 -5.83 -17.17 9.55
N ALA A 149 -5.08 -18.03 8.86
CA ALA A 149 -4.04 -18.85 9.48
C ALA A 149 -2.87 -18.01 10.03
N GLU A 150 -2.68 -16.80 9.51
CA GLU A 150 -1.69 -15.84 10.03
C GLU A 150 -2.05 -15.26 11.41
N ILE A 151 -3.34 -15.19 11.76
CA ILE A 151 -3.80 -14.49 12.98
C ILE A 151 -3.40 -15.24 14.25
N LYS A 152 -3.38 -16.58 14.21
CA LYS A 152 -3.11 -17.41 15.39
C LYS A 152 -1.94 -18.37 15.16
N PRO A 153 -0.99 -18.47 16.11
CA PRO A 153 0.15 -19.39 15.99
C PRO A 153 -0.27 -20.87 15.91
N GLU A 154 -1.46 -21.21 16.42
CA GLU A 154 -2.04 -22.57 16.33
C GLU A 154 -2.21 -23.07 14.88
N TYR A 155 -2.34 -22.17 13.92
CA TYR A 155 -2.52 -22.49 12.50
C TYR A 155 -1.24 -22.39 11.67
N GLU A 156 -0.06 -22.28 12.30
CA GLU A 156 1.22 -22.09 11.60
C GLU A 156 1.49 -23.19 10.56
N LYS A 157 1.09 -24.44 10.84
CA LYS A 157 1.24 -25.55 9.87
C LYS A 157 0.38 -25.35 8.62
N VAL A 158 -0.83 -24.84 8.79
CA VAL A 158 -1.75 -24.54 7.67
C VAL A 158 -1.20 -23.36 6.87
N LYS A 159 -0.72 -22.31 7.55
CA LYS A 159 -0.06 -21.17 6.91
C LYS A 159 1.13 -21.62 6.07
N ARG A 160 2.06 -22.41 6.63
CA ARG A 160 3.22 -22.92 5.87
C ARG A 160 2.82 -23.72 4.63
N PHE A 161 1.73 -24.49 4.70
CA PHE A 161 1.22 -25.23 3.55
C PHE A 161 0.63 -24.29 2.49
N LEU A 162 -0.15 -23.29 2.90
CA LEU A 162 -0.73 -22.30 2.00
C LEU A 162 0.34 -21.40 1.37
N ASP A 163 1.33 -20.95 2.15
CA ASP A 163 2.52 -20.24 1.67
C ASP A 163 3.29 -21.08 0.64
N ALA A 164 3.49 -22.38 0.88
CA ALA A 164 4.14 -23.26 -0.08
C ALA A 164 3.32 -23.44 -1.36
N LEU A 165 2.00 -23.57 -1.25
CA LEU A 165 1.09 -23.70 -2.38
C LEU A 165 1.07 -22.42 -3.24
N LEU A 166 0.98 -21.25 -2.59
CA LEU A 166 1.08 -19.94 -3.23
C LEU A 166 2.48 -19.72 -3.84
N GLY A 167 3.53 -20.18 -3.17
CA GLY A 167 4.91 -20.14 -3.67
C GLY A 167 5.11 -20.97 -4.92
N VAL A 168 4.58 -22.21 -4.96
CA VAL A 168 4.59 -23.06 -6.16
C VAL A 168 3.81 -22.40 -7.29
N PHE A 169 2.63 -21.84 -6.99
CA PHE A 169 1.85 -21.11 -7.98
C PHE A 169 2.67 -19.94 -8.54
N GLY A 170 3.28 -19.13 -7.68
CA GLY A 170 4.19 -18.04 -8.02
C GLY A 170 5.36 -18.46 -8.92
N ILE A 171 6.02 -19.57 -8.61
CA ILE A 171 7.12 -20.12 -9.42
C ILE A 171 6.60 -20.56 -10.78
N CYS A 172 5.46 -21.26 -10.84
CA CYS A 172 4.81 -21.61 -12.11
C CYS A 172 4.51 -20.37 -12.95
N LEU A 173 4.11 -19.24 -12.33
CA LEU A 173 3.88 -17.97 -13.01
C LEU A 173 5.17 -17.47 -13.66
N ILE A 174 6.24 -17.40 -12.88
CA ILE A 174 7.54 -16.90 -13.34
C ILE A 174 8.03 -17.76 -14.51
N VAL A 175 8.01 -19.09 -14.38
CA VAL A 175 8.44 -20.02 -15.43
C VAL A 175 7.58 -19.86 -16.70
N TYR A 176 6.27 -19.72 -16.55
CA TYR A 176 5.37 -19.51 -17.69
C TYR A 176 5.62 -18.17 -18.39
N THR A 177 5.78 -17.09 -17.64
CA THR A 177 6.12 -15.77 -18.19
C THR A 177 7.45 -15.84 -18.92
N PHE A 178 8.51 -16.40 -18.32
CA PHE A 178 9.79 -16.61 -19.00
C PHE A 178 9.65 -17.45 -20.28
N ARG A 179 8.85 -18.53 -20.24
CA ARG A 179 8.59 -19.36 -21.41
C ARG A 179 7.90 -18.58 -22.53
N ASN A 180 6.87 -17.78 -22.22
CA ASN A 180 6.18 -16.96 -23.21
C ASN A 180 7.10 -15.86 -23.78
N ILE A 181 7.95 -15.25 -22.95
CA ILE A 181 9.02 -14.35 -23.40
C ILE A 181 9.92 -15.04 -24.41
N THR A 182 10.28 -16.32 -24.20
CA THR A 182 11.18 -17.04 -25.12
C THR A 182 10.50 -17.51 -26.41
N ILE A 183 9.22 -17.91 -26.36
CA ILE A 183 8.49 -18.45 -27.52
C ILE A 183 7.98 -17.33 -28.43
N ASP A 184 7.52 -16.23 -27.85
CA ASP A 184 6.93 -15.10 -28.58
C ASP A 184 7.60 -13.79 -28.17
N PHE A 185 8.94 -13.79 -28.21
CA PHE A 185 9.76 -12.64 -27.83
C PHE A 185 9.43 -11.39 -28.64
N GLN A 186 9.05 -11.53 -29.91
CA GLN A 186 8.72 -10.38 -30.75
C GLN A 186 7.42 -9.69 -30.29
N ASN A 187 6.40 -10.43 -29.86
CA ASN A 187 5.18 -9.84 -29.30
C ASN A 187 5.41 -9.35 -27.86
N PHE A 188 6.16 -10.08 -27.03
CA PHE A 188 6.48 -9.63 -25.66
C PHE A 188 7.37 -8.39 -25.63
N ALA A 189 8.45 -8.37 -26.42
CA ALA A 189 9.36 -7.23 -26.56
C ALA A 189 8.77 -6.11 -27.43
N SER A 190 7.49 -6.20 -27.81
CA SER A 190 6.80 -5.03 -28.35
C SER A 190 6.87 -3.91 -27.34
N LEU A 191 7.13 -2.69 -27.83
CA LEU A 191 7.34 -1.52 -26.99
C LEU A 191 6.13 -1.26 -26.07
N LYS A 192 4.94 -1.67 -26.50
CA LYS A 192 3.69 -1.58 -25.72
C LYS A 192 3.68 -2.55 -24.53
N ASN A 193 3.93 -3.84 -24.74
CA ASN A 193 3.86 -4.83 -23.65
C ASN A 193 4.95 -4.58 -22.60
N LEU A 194 6.16 -4.21 -23.04
CA LEU A 194 7.23 -3.84 -22.12
C LEU A 194 6.87 -2.61 -21.27
N ARG A 195 6.22 -1.62 -21.88
CA ARG A 195 5.75 -0.41 -21.20
C ARG A 195 4.66 -0.73 -20.19
N ASP A 196 3.67 -1.54 -20.57
CA ASP A 196 2.56 -1.91 -19.71
C ASP A 196 3.05 -2.77 -18.52
N PHE A 197 4.06 -3.63 -18.72
CA PHE A 197 4.74 -4.37 -17.65
C PHE A 197 5.49 -3.47 -16.65
N LEU A 198 6.27 -2.52 -17.16
CA LEU A 198 7.12 -1.65 -16.35
C LEU A 198 6.35 -0.50 -15.69
N LEU A 199 5.16 -0.17 -16.21
CA LEU A 199 4.37 0.98 -15.75
C LEU A 199 4.08 0.98 -14.26
N PRO A 200 3.54 -0.09 -13.66
CA PRO A 200 3.33 -0.15 -12.23
C PRO A 200 4.61 0.06 -11.41
N ILE A 201 5.76 -0.44 -11.87
CA ILE A 201 7.05 -0.29 -11.20
C ILE A 201 7.46 1.19 -11.16
N PHE A 202 7.36 1.87 -12.31
CA PHE A 202 7.62 3.30 -12.38
C PHE A 202 6.67 4.11 -11.50
N LEU A 203 5.37 3.80 -11.52
CA LEU A 203 4.38 4.46 -10.67
C LEU A 203 4.71 4.27 -9.18
N SER A 204 5.08 3.05 -8.75
CA SER A 204 5.49 2.78 -7.36
C SER A 204 6.73 3.55 -6.95
N ILE A 205 7.77 3.60 -7.81
CA ILE A 205 9.00 4.34 -7.52
C ILE A 205 8.72 5.84 -7.42
N MET A 206 7.94 6.39 -8.35
CA MET A 206 7.56 7.81 -8.35
C MET A 206 6.68 8.20 -7.16
N LEU A 207 5.96 7.24 -6.57
CA LEU A 207 5.13 7.42 -5.39
C LEU A 207 5.95 7.45 -4.08
N LEU A 208 7.12 6.80 -4.02
CA LEU A 208 7.95 6.70 -2.80
C LEU A 208 8.30 8.05 -2.17
N PRO A 209 8.71 9.10 -2.92
CA PRO A 209 8.96 10.41 -2.33
C PRO A 209 7.72 10.98 -1.63
N CYS A 210 6.54 10.86 -2.23
CA CYS A 210 5.30 11.34 -1.63
C CYS A 210 4.97 10.58 -0.34
N ILE A 211 5.07 9.25 -0.37
CA ILE A 211 4.90 8.40 0.81
C ILE A 211 5.84 8.83 1.92
N TYR A 212 7.12 9.06 1.61
CA TYR A 212 8.12 9.48 2.59
C TYR A 212 7.70 10.77 3.30
N PHE A 213 7.27 11.79 2.56
CA PHE A 213 6.81 13.05 3.15
C PHE A 213 5.52 12.92 3.95
N ILE A 214 4.58 12.07 3.53
CA ILE A 214 3.36 11.79 4.29
C ILE A 214 3.71 11.11 5.62
N VAL A 215 4.56 10.09 5.60
CA VAL A 215 5.00 9.39 6.83
C VAL A 215 5.76 10.34 7.76
N LEU A 216 6.63 11.19 7.21
CA LEU A 216 7.33 12.23 7.96
C LEU A 216 6.34 13.19 8.64
N TYR A 217 5.31 13.64 7.90
CA TYR A 217 4.25 14.48 8.46
C TYR A 217 3.49 13.79 9.58
N ILE A 218 3.04 12.55 9.38
CA ILE A 218 2.32 11.75 10.39
C ILE A 218 3.16 11.65 11.67
N GLN A 219 4.46 11.36 11.53
CA GLN A 219 5.35 11.22 12.68
C GLN A 219 5.56 12.53 13.43
N TYR A 220 5.71 13.66 12.73
CA TYR A 220 5.77 14.97 13.37
C TYR A 220 4.48 15.30 14.11
N GLU A 221 3.33 15.04 13.51
CA GLU A 221 2.03 15.29 14.12
C GLU A 221 1.87 14.49 15.42
N HIS A 222 2.21 13.20 15.38
CA HIS A 222 2.17 12.32 16.53
C HIS A 222 3.07 12.82 17.68
N ILE A 223 4.34 13.15 17.38
CA ILE A 223 5.29 13.68 18.38
C ILE A 223 4.78 15.02 18.95
N PHE A 224 4.30 15.91 18.10
CA PHE A 224 3.83 17.23 18.54
C PHE A 224 2.58 17.15 19.40
N MET A 225 1.69 16.20 19.13
CA MET A 225 0.54 15.90 19.97
C MET A 225 0.96 15.39 21.35
N LEU A 226 1.91 14.45 21.40
CA LEU A 226 2.44 13.93 22.67
C LEU A 226 3.13 15.01 23.50
N ILE A 227 3.90 15.90 22.87
CA ILE A 227 4.54 17.04 23.55
C ILE A 227 3.50 17.97 24.17
N ASP A 228 2.44 18.32 23.42
CA ASP A 228 1.36 19.17 23.93
C ASP A 228 0.58 18.50 25.06
N PHE A 229 0.42 17.17 25.01
CA PHE A 229 -0.23 16.42 26.07
C PHE A 229 0.62 16.35 27.35
N ALA A 230 1.93 16.14 27.21
CA ALA A 230 2.86 16.03 28.34
C ALA A 230 3.14 17.39 29.01
N ASN A 231 3.16 18.49 28.25
CA ASN A 231 3.57 19.81 28.74
C ASN A 231 2.42 20.81 28.71
N LYS A 232 2.02 21.30 29.90
CA LYS A 232 0.96 22.32 30.02
C LYS A 232 1.41 23.71 29.56
N ASP A 233 2.71 24.03 29.69
CA ASP A 233 3.24 25.32 29.24
C ASP A 233 3.51 25.31 27.73
N LYS A 234 2.74 26.13 27.01
CA LYS A 234 2.86 26.29 25.55
C LYS A 234 4.24 26.81 25.11
N LYS A 235 4.98 27.54 25.95
CA LYS A 235 6.33 28.01 25.63
C LYS A 235 7.31 26.85 25.58
N ILE A 236 7.28 25.97 26.58
CA ILE A 236 8.11 24.75 26.64
C ILE A 236 7.78 23.85 25.44
N SER A 237 6.50 23.60 25.18
CA SER A 237 6.06 22.78 24.03
C SER A 237 6.56 23.35 22.70
N LYS A 238 6.44 24.66 22.47
CA LYS A 238 6.91 25.30 21.23
C LYS A 238 8.42 25.21 21.05
N SER A 239 9.19 25.48 22.11
CA SER A 239 10.65 25.40 22.07
C SER A 239 11.13 23.98 21.77
N LEU A 240 10.53 22.97 22.42
CA LEU A 240 10.87 21.56 22.20
C LEU A 240 10.53 21.13 20.76
N LYS A 241 9.34 21.47 20.26
CA LYS A 241 8.93 21.20 18.87
C LYS A 241 9.90 21.82 17.85
N LYS A 242 10.30 23.06 18.09
CA LYS A 242 11.27 23.77 17.22
C LYS A 242 12.62 23.08 17.23
N LYS A 243 13.12 22.68 18.40
CA LYS A 243 14.40 21.95 18.53
C LYS A 243 14.37 20.62 17.78
N ILE A 244 13.29 19.84 17.93
CA ILE A 244 13.09 18.57 17.22
C ILE A 244 13.02 18.80 15.71
N PHE A 245 12.23 19.78 15.26
CA PHE A 245 12.09 20.09 13.84
C PHE A 245 13.42 20.49 13.19
N ILE A 246 14.21 21.36 13.85
CA ILE A 246 15.53 21.78 13.32
C ILE A 246 16.51 20.61 13.29
N SER A 247 16.51 19.77 14.32
CA SER A 247 17.52 18.72 14.48
C SER A 247 17.22 17.47 13.63
N CYS A 248 15.94 17.14 13.44
CA CYS A 248 15.51 16.01 12.62
C CYS A 248 15.28 16.41 11.16
N ASN A 249 14.74 17.60 10.90
CA ASN A 249 14.41 18.11 9.57
C ASN A 249 13.66 17.06 8.72
N ILE A 250 14.29 16.55 7.64
CA ILE A 250 13.70 15.54 6.74
C ILE A 250 14.07 14.10 7.18
N ASN A 251 14.91 13.91 8.20
CA ASN A 251 15.38 12.59 8.62
C ASN A 251 14.31 11.82 9.44
N LEU A 252 13.53 11.00 8.75
CA LEU A 252 12.48 10.17 9.34
C LEU A 252 13.05 9.17 10.36
N SER A 253 14.19 8.55 10.07
CA SER A 253 14.80 7.53 10.95
C SER A 253 15.15 8.11 12.32
N ARG A 254 15.77 9.30 12.34
CA ARG A 254 16.09 10.02 13.58
C ARG A 254 14.83 10.42 14.34
N LEU A 255 13.79 10.86 13.62
CA LEU A 255 12.52 11.25 14.21
C LEU A 255 11.78 10.06 14.85
N VAL A 256 11.82 8.89 14.22
CA VAL A 256 11.28 7.64 14.76
C VAL A 256 12.06 7.21 16.00
N GLN A 257 13.39 7.28 15.98
CA GLN A 257 14.24 6.93 17.13
C GLN A 257 13.91 7.77 18.37
N ILE A 258 13.79 9.09 18.22
CA ILE A 258 13.42 10.00 19.33
C ILE A 258 12.06 9.62 19.92
N SER A 259 11.09 9.26 19.08
CA SER A 259 9.76 8.88 19.57
C SER A 259 9.72 7.56 20.36
N ARG A 260 10.63 6.61 20.02
CA ARG A 260 10.67 5.29 20.66
C ARG A 260 11.40 5.31 21.99
N ASN A 261 12.45 6.12 22.10
CA ASN A 261 13.43 5.99 23.19
C ASN A 261 13.05 6.76 24.46
N VAL A 262 12.17 7.77 24.37
CA VAL A 262 11.70 8.51 25.56
C VAL A 262 10.25 8.91 25.36
N GLY A 263 9.34 8.34 26.15
CA GLY A 263 7.99 8.89 26.28
C GLY A 263 8.13 10.34 26.75
N PHE A 264 7.59 11.29 25.99
CA PHE A 264 7.81 12.73 26.21
C PHE A 264 7.60 13.09 27.68
N SER A 265 8.71 13.30 28.38
CA SER A 265 8.70 13.65 29.80
C SER A 265 8.15 15.05 29.96
N LYS A 266 7.36 15.27 31.01
CA LYS A 266 6.94 16.61 31.41
C LYS A 266 8.19 17.40 31.80
N LEU A 267 8.54 18.41 31.01
CA LEU A 267 9.65 19.30 31.30
C LEU A 267 9.15 20.46 32.16
N GLU A 268 9.89 20.78 33.22
CA GLU A 268 9.55 21.88 34.14
C GLU A 268 10.18 23.20 33.70
N ARG A 269 11.36 23.17 33.08
CA ARG A 269 12.07 24.37 32.58
C ARG A 269 12.53 24.22 31.13
N ILE A 270 12.71 25.36 30.46
CA ILE A 270 13.22 25.43 29.08
C ILE A 270 14.69 24.99 29.01
N GLU A 271 15.45 25.24 30.07
CA GLU A 271 16.87 24.85 30.21
C GLU A 271 17.07 23.32 30.13
N ASP A 272 16.05 22.55 30.51
CA ASP A 272 16.09 21.08 30.49
C ASP A 272 15.89 20.49 29.07
N ILE A 273 15.57 21.32 28.07
CA ILE A 273 15.33 20.86 26.69
C ILE A 273 16.62 20.35 26.04
N ASP A 274 17.74 21.04 26.24
CA ASP A 274 19.01 20.67 25.61
C ASP A 274 19.56 19.37 26.24
N SER A 275 19.50 19.23 27.56
CA SER A 275 19.90 18.00 28.25
C SER A 275 19.03 16.80 27.87
N TRP A 276 17.70 17.00 27.77
CA TRP A 276 16.78 15.98 27.27
C TRP A 276 17.08 15.59 25.82
N PHE A 277 17.38 16.56 24.96
CA PHE A 277 17.68 16.30 23.55
C PHE A 277 19.01 15.56 23.36
N GLU A 278 20.02 15.86 24.16
CA GLU A 278 21.28 15.10 24.16
C GLU A 278 21.06 13.65 24.61
N GLN A 279 20.36 13.44 25.72
CA GLN A 279 20.05 12.09 26.20
C GLN A 279 19.26 11.26 25.17
N THR A 280 18.33 11.87 24.44
CA THR A 280 17.51 11.18 23.43
C THR A 280 18.22 10.95 22.09
N SER A 281 19.24 11.76 21.76
CA SER A 281 19.94 11.70 20.48
C SER A 281 21.25 10.91 20.49
N TYR A 282 21.88 10.71 21.67
CA TYR A 282 23.15 9.99 21.81
C TYR A 282 23.04 8.51 22.20
N ILE A 283 21.84 8.00 22.46
CA ILE A 283 21.65 6.56 22.72
C ILE A 283 21.61 5.83 21.37
N LYS A 284 22.79 5.30 21.00
CA LYS A 284 23.02 4.41 19.84
C LYS A 284 22.22 3.11 19.97
#